data_AF-A0AAU9TU36-F1
#
_entry.id   AF-A0AAU9TU36-F1
#
_cell.length_a   1.000
_cell.length_b   1.000
_cell.length_c   1.000
_cell.angle_alpha   90.00
_cell.angle_beta   90.00
_cell.angle_gamma   90.00
#
_symmetry.space_group_name_H-M   'P 1'
#
loop_
_entity.id
_entity.type
_entity.pdbx_description
1 polymer ?
#
loop_
_entity_poly.entity_id
_entity_poly.type
_entity_poly.pdbx_seq_one_letter_code
_entity_poly.pdbx_strand_id
1 'polypeptide(L)'
;MLIEEKLRTWENYIRDSFSDIRSSQQLINSNISGPEITKEEVIYAIKLAKSGKAVGPDEISGDILKLLAEENIHIVVRLFNGDAASIDHHHSLMSHVLKIFLKVIHNRIYRKVEENISNTQFGFRNGFGTRDALFGYQVLLQRCWDMNRPVYICFIDYEKAFDRVQQTTQKSLLKFLTAWALIQRI
;
A
#
# COMPACT_ATOMS: atom_id res chain seq x y z
N MET A 1 9.30 -25.92 -29.95
CA MET A 1 9.83 -24.65 -29.39
C MET A 1 10.98 -24.98 -28.47
N LEU A 2 12.18 -24.52 -28.85
CA LEU A 2 13.43 -24.73 -28.13
C LEU A 2 13.40 -24.02 -26.76
N ILE A 3 14.24 -24.45 -25.82
CA ILE A 3 14.33 -23.81 -24.48
C ILE A 3 14.75 -22.35 -24.61
N GLU A 4 15.66 -22.04 -25.55
CA GLU A 4 16.14 -20.68 -25.82
C GLU A 4 15.02 -19.74 -26.29
N GLU A 5 14.11 -20.21 -27.13
CA GLU A 5 12.96 -19.43 -27.59
C GLU A 5 12.03 -19.06 -26.43
N LYS A 6 11.81 -19.99 -25.49
CA LYS A 6 10.99 -19.75 -24.28
C LYS A 6 11.64 -18.74 -23.36
N LEU A 7 12.95 -18.86 -23.13
CA LEU A 7 13.71 -17.91 -22.31
C LEU A 7 13.64 -16.51 -22.90
N ARG A 8 13.77 -16.40 -24.23
CA ARG A 8 13.65 -15.12 -24.94
C ARG A 8 12.24 -14.52 -24.86
N THR A 9 11.19 -15.34 -24.94
CA THR A 9 9.81 -14.88 -24.71
C THR A 9 9.63 -14.30 -23.32
N TRP A 10 10.14 -14.99 -22.29
CA TRP A 10 10.08 -14.50 -20.91
C TRP A 10 10.93 -13.25 -20.71
N GLU A 11 12.12 -13.18 -21.31
CA GLU A 11 12.98 -12.01 -21.26
C GLU A 11 12.28 -10.77 -21.86
N ASN A 12 11.64 -10.93 -23.02
CA ASN A 12 10.87 -9.86 -23.64
C ASN A 12 9.67 -9.45 -22.77
N TYR A 13 8.91 -10.43 -22.25
CA TYR A 13 7.77 -10.16 -21.38
C TYR A 13 8.16 -9.38 -20.11
N ILE A 14 9.25 -9.80 -19.45
CA ILE A 14 9.81 -9.13 -18.29
C ILE A 14 10.24 -7.71 -18.69
N ARG A 15 11.00 -7.57 -19.77
CA ARG A 15 11.47 -6.27 -20.27
C ARG A 15 10.33 -5.31 -20.56
N ASP A 16 9.26 -5.78 -21.20
CA ASP A 16 8.08 -4.98 -21.49
C ASP A 16 7.31 -4.62 -20.21
N SER A 17 7.14 -5.58 -19.30
CA SER A 17 6.47 -5.38 -18.00
C SER A 17 7.19 -4.36 -17.11
N PHE A 18 8.53 -4.28 -17.21
CA PHE A 18 9.36 -3.32 -16.46
C PHE A 18 9.83 -2.14 -17.31
N SER A 19 9.37 -2.00 -18.55
CA SER A 19 9.64 -0.81 -19.34
C SER A 19 8.88 0.36 -18.70
N ASP A 20 9.61 1.22 -17.99
CA ASP A 20 8.99 2.32 -17.27
C ASP A 20 8.66 3.46 -18.25
N ILE A 21 7.50 3.35 -18.91
CA ILE A 21 6.97 4.37 -19.83
C ILE A 21 6.35 5.55 -19.05
N ARG A 22 6.29 5.46 -17.71
CA ARG A 22 5.78 6.56 -16.88
C ARG A 22 6.84 7.65 -16.87
N SER A 23 6.63 8.66 -17.70
CA SER A 23 7.41 9.88 -17.69
C SER A 23 7.40 10.44 -16.27
N SER A 24 8.53 10.31 -15.58
CA SER A 24 8.74 10.72 -14.18
C SER A 24 8.51 12.22 -13.94
N GLN A 25 8.21 12.98 -15.00
CA GLN A 25 8.24 14.44 -15.04
C GLN A 25 6.88 15.13 -14.86
N GLN A 26 5.73 14.45 -14.95
CA GLN A 26 4.43 15.15 -14.93
C GLN A 26 3.78 15.33 -13.55
N LEU A 27 4.21 14.62 -12.51
CA LEU A 27 3.54 14.65 -11.20
C LEU A 27 4.02 15.76 -10.24
N ILE A 28 5.04 16.56 -10.62
CA ILE A 28 5.76 17.43 -9.67
C ILE A 28 5.27 18.89 -9.67
N ASN A 29 4.48 19.32 -10.66
CA ASN A 29 4.19 20.76 -10.87
C ASN A 29 2.78 21.22 -10.46
N SER A 30 2.25 20.75 -9.34
CA SER A 30 1.17 21.49 -8.69
C SER A 30 1.42 21.58 -7.19
N ASN A 31 1.19 22.77 -6.63
CA ASN A 31 1.02 22.96 -5.19
C ASN A 31 -0.25 22.21 -4.79
N ILE A 32 -0.10 20.90 -4.61
CA ILE A 32 -1.18 20.03 -4.21
C ILE A 32 -1.17 19.98 -2.68
N SER A 33 -1.87 20.92 -2.07
CA SER A 33 -2.41 20.72 -0.73
C SER A 33 -3.85 20.29 -0.89
N GLY A 34 -4.27 19.25 -0.20
CA GLY A 34 -5.67 18.83 -0.30
C GLY A 34 -6.53 18.96 0.90
N PRO A 35 -7.67 18.23 0.89
CA PRO A 35 -8.61 18.25 1.98
C PRO A 35 -7.91 17.81 3.26
N GLU A 36 -7.97 18.72 4.20
CA GLU A 36 -7.58 18.54 5.58
C GLU A 36 -8.06 17.17 6.11
N ILE A 37 -7.22 16.50 6.91
CA ILE A 37 -7.63 15.26 7.57
C ILE A 37 -8.67 15.61 8.63
N THR A 38 -9.87 15.02 8.51
CA THR A 38 -10.96 15.34 9.43
C THR A 38 -10.92 14.49 10.69
N LYS A 39 -11.58 14.97 11.75
CA LYS A 39 -11.72 14.24 13.00
C LYS A 39 -12.40 12.89 12.78
N GLU A 40 -13.41 12.82 11.92
CA GLU A 40 -14.19 11.61 11.64
C GLU A 40 -13.33 10.51 11.01
N GLU A 41 -12.43 10.87 10.10
CA GLU A 41 -11.51 9.92 9.48
C GLU A 41 -10.52 9.34 10.50
N VAL A 42 -10.04 10.18 11.41
CA VAL A 42 -9.16 9.75 12.50
C VAL A 42 -9.91 8.81 13.45
N ILE A 43 -11.14 9.16 13.87
CA ILE A 43 -12.01 8.28 14.68
C ILE A 43 -12.22 6.94 13.97
N TYR A 44 -12.54 6.98 12.67
CA TYR A 44 -12.80 5.78 11.89
C TYR A 44 -11.55 4.89 11.80
N ALA A 45 -10.37 5.49 11.57
CA ALA A 45 -9.10 4.77 11.56
C ALA A 45 -8.78 4.12 12.91
N ILE A 46 -9.04 4.82 14.02
CA ILE A 46 -8.87 4.30 15.39
C ILE A 46 -9.81 3.12 15.66
N LYS A 47 -11.08 3.23 15.28
CA LYS A 47 -12.07 2.15 15.43
C LYS A 47 -11.68 0.88 14.67
N LEU A 48 -11.11 1.05 13.48
CA LEU A 48 -10.61 -0.05 12.65
C LEU A 48 -9.31 -0.68 13.16
N ALA A 49 -8.63 -0.08 14.14
CA ALA A 49 -7.44 -0.68 14.73
C ALA A 49 -7.84 -1.99 15.43
N LYS A 50 -7.18 -3.09 15.04
CA LYS A 50 -7.47 -4.42 15.60
C LYS A 50 -6.93 -4.51 17.03
N SER A 51 -7.80 -4.87 17.96
CA SER A 51 -7.47 -5.17 19.36
C SER A 51 -6.79 -6.53 19.51
N GLY A 52 -5.97 -6.71 20.53
CA GLY A 52 -5.36 -8.01 20.85
C GLY A 52 -4.27 -8.51 19.90
N LYS A 53 -3.66 -7.63 19.08
CA LYS A 53 -2.47 -7.98 18.29
C LYS A 53 -1.21 -7.96 19.15
N ALA A 54 -0.24 -8.79 18.77
CA ALA A 54 1.11 -8.75 19.34
C ALA A 54 1.67 -7.33 19.26
N VAL A 55 2.20 -6.88 20.38
CA VAL A 55 2.81 -5.56 20.54
C VAL A 55 4.16 -5.51 19.87
N GLY A 56 4.48 -4.38 19.24
CA GLY A 56 5.79 -4.15 18.65
C GLY A 56 6.86 -3.95 19.72
N PRO A 57 8.10 -3.63 19.33
CA PRO A 57 9.18 -3.27 20.27
C PRO A 57 8.87 -2.02 21.12
N ASP A 58 7.80 -1.30 20.79
CA ASP A 58 7.25 -0.18 21.54
C ASP A 58 6.25 -0.58 22.63
N GLU A 59 5.95 -1.88 22.81
CA GLU A 59 5.05 -2.46 23.84
C GLU A 59 3.62 -1.88 23.90
N ILE A 60 3.20 -1.15 22.87
CA ILE A 60 1.91 -0.44 22.89
C ILE A 60 0.87 -1.12 22.00
N SER A 61 -0.17 -1.62 22.65
CA SER A 61 -1.23 -2.38 22.01
C SER A 61 -2.19 -1.47 21.23
N GLY A 62 -2.96 -2.08 20.31
CA GLY A 62 -4.04 -1.39 19.62
C GLY A 62 -5.09 -0.79 20.56
N ASP A 63 -5.17 -1.26 21.80
CA ASP A 63 -6.12 -0.81 22.81
C ASP A 63 -5.64 0.46 23.54
N ILE A 64 -4.34 0.52 23.87
CA ILE A 64 -3.71 1.74 24.40
C ILE A 64 -3.78 2.87 23.35
N LEU A 65 -3.62 2.51 22.07
CA LEU A 65 -3.80 3.42 20.94
C LEU A 65 -5.19 4.04 20.86
N LYS A 66 -6.24 3.25 21.10
CA LYS A 66 -7.63 3.73 21.10
C LYS A 66 -7.87 4.70 22.24
N LEU A 67 -7.41 4.36 23.45
CA LEU A 67 -7.57 5.19 24.64
C LEU A 67 -6.83 6.53 24.52
N LEU A 68 -5.56 6.51 24.14
CA LEU A 68 -4.74 7.72 24.04
C LEU A 68 -5.22 8.67 22.92
N ALA A 69 -5.70 8.11 21.80
CA ALA A 69 -6.12 8.91 20.66
C ALA A 69 -7.55 9.45 20.80
N GLU A 70 -8.44 8.78 21.53
CA GLU A 70 -9.80 9.28 21.81
C GLU A 70 -9.78 10.55 22.68
N GLU A 71 -8.93 10.60 23.71
CA GLU A 71 -8.80 11.78 24.57
C GLU A 71 -8.09 12.95 23.87
N ASN A 72 -7.13 12.66 22.99
CA ASN A 72 -6.26 13.67 22.37
C ASN A 72 -6.53 13.92 20.88
N ILE A 73 -7.71 13.54 20.39
CA ILE A 73 -8.00 13.54 18.95
C ILE A 73 -7.80 14.90 18.29
N HIS A 74 -8.10 15.99 19.00
CA HIS A 74 -7.92 17.35 18.49
C HIS A 74 -6.45 17.70 18.25
N ILE A 75 -5.53 17.17 19.07
CA ILE A 75 -4.08 17.36 18.92
C ILE A 75 -3.58 16.52 17.75
N VAL A 76 -4.07 15.28 17.63
CA VAL A 76 -3.71 14.37 16.52
C VAL A 76 -4.10 14.95 15.16
N VAL A 77 -5.31 15.50 15.05
CA VAL A 77 -5.78 16.15 13.81
C VAL A 77 -4.90 17.36 13.45
N ARG A 78 -4.62 18.26 14.40
CA ARG A 78 -3.72 19.41 14.15
C ARG A 78 -2.33 18.97 13.70
N LEU A 79 -1.77 17.94 14.35
CA LEU A 79 -0.46 17.40 14.00
C LEU A 79 -0.45 16.82 12.58
N PHE A 80 -1.51 16.12 12.15
CA PHE A 80 -1.63 15.59 10.79
C PHE A 80 -1.75 16.68 9.72
N ASN A 81 -2.26 17.84 10.07
CA ASN A 81 -2.45 18.97 9.14
C ASN A 81 -1.27 19.97 9.17
N GLY A 82 -0.19 19.68 9.90
CA GLY A 82 1.07 20.43 9.83
C GLY A 82 1.33 21.42 10.96
N ASP A 83 0.54 21.43 12.03
CA ASP A 83 0.77 22.27 13.20
C ASP A 83 1.91 21.72 14.09
N ALA A 84 3.15 21.98 13.66
CA ALA A 84 4.38 21.49 14.29
C ALA A 84 4.67 22.07 15.69
N ALA A 85 3.95 23.12 16.11
CA ALA A 85 4.09 23.74 17.44
C ALA A 85 3.69 22.81 18.60
N SER A 86 3.18 21.61 18.31
CA SER A 86 2.70 20.62 19.28
C SER A 86 3.67 19.46 19.55
N ILE A 87 4.87 19.48 18.95
CA ILE A 87 5.75 18.30 18.81
C ILE A 87 6.80 18.14 19.94
N ASP A 88 7.03 19.16 20.77
CA ASP A 88 8.29 19.30 21.50
C ASP A 88 8.66 18.23 22.56
N HIS A 89 7.82 17.25 22.92
CA HIS A 89 8.15 16.39 24.08
C HIS A 89 7.85 14.88 24.01
N HIS A 90 7.40 14.28 22.90
CA HIS A 90 6.95 12.86 22.97
C HIS A 90 7.37 11.98 21.78
N HIS A 91 8.61 11.48 21.80
CA HIS A 91 9.11 10.47 20.85
C HIS A 91 8.30 9.16 20.86
N SER A 92 7.73 8.75 22.00
CA SER A 92 6.87 7.56 22.08
C SER A 92 5.48 7.79 21.47
N LEU A 93 4.93 9.00 21.54
CA LEU A 93 3.65 9.34 20.93
C LEU A 93 3.74 9.37 19.41
N MET A 94 4.91 9.69 18.86
CA MET A 94 5.14 9.78 17.42
C MET A 94 4.96 8.45 16.68
N SER A 95 5.37 7.30 17.24
CA SER A 95 5.18 5.99 16.57
C SER A 95 3.69 5.60 16.48
N HIS A 96 2.91 5.99 17.48
CA HIS A 96 1.47 5.73 17.59
C HIS A 96 0.65 6.58 16.64
N VAL A 97 0.91 7.88 16.69
CA VAL A 97 0.31 8.88 15.82
C VAL A 97 0.63 8.56 14.36
N LEU A 98 1.85 8.10 14.06
CA LEU A 98 2.22 7.63 12.73
C LEU A 98 1.43 6.40 12.26
N LYS A 99 1.19 5.40 13.13
CA LYS A 99 0.35 4.23 12.79
C LYS A 99 -1.08 4.65 12.41
N ILE A 100 -1.67 5.59 13.16
CA ILE A 100 -3.00 6.13 12.86
C ILE A 100 -2.98 6.93 11.56
N PHE A 101 -1.96 7.77 11.35
CA PHE A 101 -1.77 8.53 10.12
C PHE A 101 -1.71 7.61 8.89
N LEU A 102 -0.85 6.59 8.94
CA LEU A 102 -0.71 5.57 7.90
C LEU A 102 -2.04 4.88 7.62
N LYS A 103 -2.86 4.63 8.66
CA LYS A 103 -4.17 4.02 8.51
C LYS A 103 -5.17 4.96 7.82
N VAL A 104 -5.18 6.25 8.15
CA VAL A 104 -6.01 7.26 7.47
C VAL A 104 -5.62 7.37 6.01
N ILE A 105 -4.31 7.52 5.71
CA ILE A 105 -3.81 7.58 4.34
C ILE A 105 -4.16 6.30 3.57
N HIS A 106 -3.93 5.13 4.19
CA HIS A 106 -4.32 3.85 3.61
C HIS A 106 -5.81 3.83 3.24
N ASN A 107 -6.71 4.20 4.15
CA ASN A 107 -8.15 4.21 3.89
C ASN A 107 -8.54 5.14 2.72
N ARG A 108 -7.88 6.30 2.59
CA ARG A 108 -8.11 7.25 1.50
C ARG A 108 -7.68 6.71 0.14
N ILE A 109 -6.54 6.03 0.08
CA ILE A 109 -5.99 5.53 -1.19
C ILE A 109 -6.52 4.15 -1.57
N TYR A 110 -6.93 3.34 -0.59
CA TYR A 110 -7.21 1.92 -0.79
C TYR A 110 -8.29 1.67 -1.84
N ARG A 111 -9.39 2.44 -1.81
CA ARG A 111 -10.49 2.33 -2.80
C ARG A 111 -9.98 2.49 -4.23
N LYS A 112 -9.18 3.53 -4.48
CA LYS A 112 -8.63 3.81 -5.81
C LYS A 112 -7.60 2.78 -6.23
N VAL A 113 -6.76 2.31 -5.29
CA VAL A 113 -5.81 1.23 -5.57
C VAL A 113 -6.56 -0.03 -5.98
N GLU A 114 -7.62 -0.41 -5.26
CA GLU A 114 -8.46 -1.56 -5.61
C GLU A 114 -9.13 -1.44 -6.98
N GLU A 115 -9.55 -0.24 -7.40
CA GLU A 115 -10.12 0.01 -8.73
C GLU A 115 -9.09 -0.11 -9.86
N ASN A 116 -7.81 0.15 -9.59
CA ASN A 116 -6.74 0.18 -10.60
C ASN A 116 -5.80 -1.05 -10.56
N ILE A 117 -5.92 -1.90 -9.54
CA ILE A 117 -5.08 -3.09 -9.40
C ILE A 117 -5.55 -4.20 -10.35
N SER A 118 -4.60 -4.99 -10.87
CA SER A 118 -4.94 -6.11 -11.76
C SER A 118 -5.81 -7.15 -11.05
N ASN A 119 -6.78 -7.71 -11.79
CA ASN A 119 -7.59 -8.85 -11.32
C ASN A 119 -6.77 -10.11 -11.01
N THR A 120 -5.53 -10.19 -11.51
CA THR A 120 -4.59 -11.28 -11.21
C THR A 120 -3.77 -11.06 -9.94
N GLN A 121 -3.89 -9.89 -9.31
CA GLN A 121 -3.27 -9.62 -8.02
C GLN A 121 -4.16 -10.14 -6.90
N PHE A 122 -3.61 -11.03 -6.07
CA PHE A 122 -4.29 -11.60 -4.89
C PHE A 122 -3.71 -11.08 -3.57
N GLY A 123 -2.42 -10.73 -3.56
CA GLY A 123 -1.75 -10.21 -2.35
C GLY A 123 -2.17 -8.77 -2.03
N PHE A 124 -2.26 -8.47 -0.73
CA PHE A 124 -2.62 -7.15 -0.19
C PHE A 124 -4.03 -6.64 -0.54
N ARG A 125 -4.91 -7.53 -1.03
CA ARG A 125 -6.31 -7.21 -1.32
C ARG A 125 -7.24 -7.79 -0.27
N ASN A 126 -8.30 -7.06 0.05
CA ASN A 126 -9.31 -7.51 0.99
C ASN A 126 -10.16 -8.62 0.35
N GLY A 127 -10.43 -9.69 1.11
CA GLY A 127 -11.23 -10.82 0.63
C GLY A 127 -10.49 -11.80 -0.30
N PHE A 128 -9.22 -11.56 -0.63
CA PHE A 128 -8.39 -12.48 -1.39
C PHE A 128 -7.28 -13.05 -0.51
N GLY A 129 -7.11 -14.36 -0.53
CA GLY A 129 -6.04 -15.07 0.15
C GLY A 129 -5.18 -15.88 -0.80
N THR A 130 -4.10 -16.46 -0.26
CA THR A 130 -3.22 -17.38 -0.99
C THR A 130 -3.97 -18.58 -1.55
N ARG A 131 -5.05 -19.01 -0.89
CA ARG A 131 -5.92 -20.10 -1.34
C ARG A 131 -6.63 -19.78 -2.65
N ASP A 132 -7.09 -18.54 -2.81
CA ASP A 132 -7.78 -18.10 -4.04
C ASP A 132 -6.78 -18.01 -5.21
N ALA A 133 -5.57 -17.51 -4.94
CA ALA A 133 -4.48 -17.49 -5.91
C ALA A 133 -4.11 -18.92 -6.37
N LEU A 134 -3.95 -19.84 -5.41
CA LEU A 134 -3.61 -21.24 -5.69
C LEU A 134 -4.72 -21.94 -6.47
N PHE A 135 -5.98 -21.69 -6.11
CA PHE A 135 -7.13 -22.23 -6.82
C PHE A 135 -7.18 -21.72 -8.27
N GLY A 136 -7.03 -20.41 -8.49
CA GLY A 136 -6.99 -19.85 -9.84
C GLY A 136 -5.86 -20.44 -10.69
N TYR A 137 -4.69 -20.64 -10.08
CA TYR A 137 -3.56 -21.33 -10.71
C TYR A 137 -3.86 -22.79 -11.07
N GLN A 138 -4.49 -23.55 -10.17
CA GLN A 138 -4.90 -24.94 -10.43
C GLN A 138 -5.91 -25.06 -11.57
N VAL A 139 -6.92 -24.19 -11.59
CA VAL A 139 -7.93 -24.15 -12.66
C VAL A 139 -7.28 -23.85 -14.02
N LEU A 140 -6.33 -22.91 -14.06
CA LEU A 140 -5.60 -22.59 -15.29
C LEU A 140 -4.80 -23.80 -15.80
N LEU A 141 -4.07 -24.47 -14.90
CA LEU A 141 -3.30 -25.67 -15.24
C LEU A 141 -4.18 -26.79 -15.77
N GLN A 142 -5.29 -27.07 -15.08
CA GLN A 142 -6.23 -28.11 -15.50
C GLN A 142 -6.77 -27.82 -16.90
N ARG A 143 -7.19 -26.58 -17.16
CA ARG A 143 -7.73 -26.20 -18.47
C ARG A 143 -6.70 -26.34 -19.59
N CYS A 144 -5.44 -26.00 -19.34
CA CYS A 144 -4.37 -26.21 -20.31
C CYS A 144 -4.10 -27.70 -20.57
N TRP A 145 -4.14 -28.52 -19.52
CA TRP A 145 -4.04 -29.98 -19.63
C TRP A 145 -5.16 -30.54 -20.49
N ASP A 146 -6.42 -30.17 -20.20
CA ASP A 146 -7.60 -30.67 -20.92
C ASP A 146 -7.56 -30.30 -22.42
N MET A 147 -6.98 -29.14 -22.76
CA MET A 147 -6.79 -28.70 -24.15
C MET A 147 -5.50 -29.24 -24.80
N ASN A 148 -4.76 -30.12 -24.12
CA ASN A 148 -3.47 -30.65 -24.55
C ASN A 148 -2.46 -29.55 -24.94
N ARG A 149 -2.48 -28.42 -24.22
CA ARG A 149 -1.57 -27.29 -24.45
C ARG A 149 -0.38 -27.37 -23.49
N PRO A 150 0.86 -27.29 -23.98
CA PRO A 150 2.03 -27.26 -23.10
C PRO A 150 2.05 -25.97 -22.28
N VAL A 151 2.25 -26.09 -20.97
CA VAL A 151 2.35 -24.95 -20.04
C VAL A 151 3.80 -24.76 -19.60
N TYR A 152 4.24 -23.52 -19.55
CA TYR A 152 5.53 -23.12 -18.99
C TYR A 152 5.30 -22.07 -17.93
N ILE A 153 5.96 -22.22 -16.77
CA ILE A 153 5.72 -21.40 -15.59
C ILE A 153 7.05 -20.83 -15.14
N CYS A 154 7.05 -19.54 -14.84
CA CYS A 154 8.21 -18.81 -14.30
C CYS A 154 7.80 -18.19 -12.97
N PHE A 155 8.54 -18.50 -11.91
CA PHE A 155 8.37 -17.87 -10.60
C PHE A 155 9.40 -16.75 -10.46
N ILE A 156 8.92 -15.55 -10.14
CA ILE A 156 9.75 -14.37 -9.92
C ILE A 156 9.60 -13.98 -8.46
N ASP A 157 10.73 -13.98 -7.73
CA ASP A 157 10.79 -13.50 -6.36
C ASP A 157 11.79 -12.35 -6.24
N TYR A 158 11.41 -11.29 -5.53
CA TYR A 158 12.21 -10.09 -5.40
C TYR A 158 12.99 -10.11 -4.10
N GLU A 159 14.31 -10.09 -4.20
CA GLU A 159 15.17 -9.97 -3.04
C GLU A 159 15.00 -8.58 -2.39
N LYS A 160 14.51 -8.54 -1.14
CA LYS A 160 14.32 -7.31 -0.36
C LYS A 160 13.51 -6.23 -1.10
N ALA A 161 12.35 -6.63 -1.63
CA ALA A 161 11.49 -5.77 -2.45
C ALA A 161 11.22 -4.37 -1.87
N PHE A 162 11.07 -4.25 -0.55
CA PHE A 162 10.82 -2.96 0.12
C PHE A 162 12.08 -2.09 0.27
N ASP A 163 13.24 -2.71 0.49
CA ASP A 163 14.51 -1.99 0.70
C ASP A 163 15.09 -1.47 -0.62
N ARG A 164 14.80 -2.17 -1.73
CA ARG A 164 15.32 -1.86 -3.07
C ARG A 164 14.47 -0.86 -3.85
N VAL A 165 13.39 -0.34 -3.28
CA VAL A 165 12.61 0.72 -3.94
C VAL A 165 13.46 2.00 -3.99
N GLN A 166 13.64 2.56 -5.20
CA GLN A 166 14.43 3.78 -5.37
C GLN A 166 13.87 4.93 -4.50
N GLN A 167 14.75 5.65 -3.81
CA GLN A 167 14.35 6.75 -2.92
C GLN A 167 13.61 7.87 -3.66
N THR A 168 13.93 8.10 -4.93
CA THR A 168 13.20 9.02 -5.82
C THR A 168 11.76 8.56 -6.01
N THR A 169 11.54 7.29 -6.31
CA THR A 169 10.22 6.68 -6.42
C THR A 169 9.46 6.69 -5.09
N GLN A 170 10.12 6.39 -3.97
CA GLN A 170 9.49 6.47 -2.64
C GLN A 170 9.09 7.90 -2.29
N LYS A 171 9.94 8.91 -2.53
CA LYS A 171 9.63 10.31 -2.27
C LYS A 171 8.54 10.83 -3.19
N SER A 172 8.55 10.43 -4.47
CA SER A 172 7.50 10.78 -5.42
C SER A 172 6.18 10.10 -5.08
N LEU A 173 6.20 8.83 -4.67
CA LEU A 173 5.02 8.13 -4.16
C LEU A 173 4.54 8.75 -2.87
N LEU A 174 5.41 9.13 -1.93
CA LEU A 174 4.98 9.77 -0.69
C LEU A 174 4.36 11.14 -1.00
N LYS A 175 5.02 11.96 -1.85
CA LYS A 175 4.46 13.23 -2.31
C LYS A 175 3.16 13.05 -3.06
N PHE A 176 3.05 12.03 -3.92
CA PHE A 176 1.83 11.70 -4.64
C PHE A 176 0.76 11.17 -3.69
N LEU A 177 1.07 10.32 -2.73
CA LEU A 177 0.10 9.79 -1.79
C LEU A 177 -0.37 10.88 -0.83
N THR A 178 0.53 11.75 -0.35
CA THR A 178 0.13 12.93 0.42
C THR A 178 -0.70 13.83 -0.48
N ALA A 179 -0.18 14.32 -1.59
CA ALA A 179 -0.88 15.20 -2.52
C ALA A 179 -2.22 14.63 -3.02
N TRP A 180 -2.31 13.34 -3.34
CA TRP A 180 -3.38 12.76 -4.15
C TRP A 180 -4.40 11.97 -3.33
N ALA A 181 -4.02 11.43 -2.15
CA ALA A 181 -5.00 11.10 -1.09
C ALA A 181 -5.67 12.36 -0.56
N LEU A 182 -4.98 13.49 -0.70
CA LEU A 182 -5.42 14.83 -0.47
C LEU A 182 -5.83 15.52 -1.80
N ILE A 183 -6.63 15.00 -2.74
CA ILE A 183 -7.22 15.92 -3.76
C ILE A 183 -8.71 15.68 -3.96
N GLN A 184 -9.20 14.45 -4.09
CA GLN A 184 -10.54 14.28 -4.68
C GLN A 184 -11.59 13.96 -3.62
N ARG A 185 -12.47 14.94 -3.40
CA ARG A 185 -13.77 14.84 -2.73
C ARG A 185 -14.69 13.98 -3.63
N ILE A 186 -15.47 13.08 -3.00
CA ILE A 186 -16.56 12.23 -3.55
C ILE A 186 -16.08 10.88 -4.12
#